data_AF-N6UTG6-F1
#
_entry.id   AF-N6UTG6-F1
#
_cell.length_a   1.000
_cell.length_b   1.000
_cell.length_c   1.000
_cell.angle_alpha   90.00
_cell.angle_beta   90.00
_cell.angle_gamma   90.00
#
_symmetry.space_group_name_H-M   'P 1'
#
loop_
_entity.id
_entity.type
_entity.pdbx_description
1 polymer ?
#
loop_
_entity_poly.entity_id
_entity_poly.type
_entity_poly.pdbx_seq_one_letter_code
_entity_poly.pdbx_strand_id
1 'polypeptide(L)'
;KNRPGYLIRVIVDRDKAIETAKRLMKETGTLGVRIIDIKRIKANREVKEINYMGEKVKVKVSDIDGCIISKKPEYEDLKKIAKKYNKPLKDIYNEVKKIL
;
A
#
# COMPACT_ATOMS: atom_id res chain seq x y z
N LYS A 1 19.47 -19.23 -25.82
CA LYS A 1 20.25 -17.97 -25.83
C LYS A 1 20.23 -17.40 -24.42
N ASN A 2 21.35 -17.44 -23.70
CA ASN A 2 21.50 -16.99 -22.31
C ASN A 2 21.38 -15.45 -22.22
N ARG A 3 20.16 -14.93 -22.39
CA ARG A 3 19.85 -13.49 -22.43
C ARG A 3 19.03 -13.14 -21.20
N PRO A 4 19.64 -12.57 -20.16
CA PRO A 4 18.89 -12.08 -19.01
C PRO A 4 17.94 -10.97 -19.47
N GLY A 5 16.73 -10.96 -18.90
CA GLY A 5 15.70 -9.99 -19.22
C GLY A 5 14.83 -9.71 -18.01
N TYR A 6 14.09 -8.61 -18.05
CA TYR A 6 13.21 -8.17 -16.98
C TYR A 6 11.75 -8.27 -17.42
N LEU A 7 10.89 -8.77 -16.53
CA LEU A 7 9.45 -8.78 -16.74
C LEU A 7 8.83 -7.57 -16.03
N ILE A 8 8.30 -6.62 -16.81
CA ILE A 8 7.55 -5.48 -16.27
C ILE A 8 6.07 -5.86 -16.18
N ARG A 9 5.47 -5.67 -15.00
CA ARG A 9 4.04 -5.88 -14.75
C ARG A 9 3.44 -4.61 -14.19
N VAL A 10 2.31 -4.18 -14.76
CA VAL A 10 1.61 -2.97 -14.34
C VAL A 10 0.15 -3.32 -14.03
N ILE A 11 -0.38 -2.76 -12.94
CA ILE A 11 -1.80 -2.84 -12.59
C ILE A 11 -2.40 -1.46 -12.81
N VAL A 12 -3.42 -1.38 -13.67
CA VAL A 12 -4.13 -0.14 -13.98
C VAL A 12 -5.64 -0.39 -14.03
N ASP A 13 -6.41 0.68 -13.90
CA ASP A 13 -7.85 0.63 -14.17
C ASP A 13 -8.09 0.27 -15.64
N ARG A 14 -9.21 -0.42 -15.90
CA ARG A 14 -9.49 -1.05 -17.20
C ARG A 14 -9.54 -0.04 -18.35
N ASP A 15 -10.10 1.14 -18.09
CA ASP A 15 -10.20 2.28 -19.00
C ASP A 15 -8.82 2.84 -19.40
N LYS A 16 -7.80 2.67 -18.55
CA LYS A 16 -6.42 3.15 -18.79
C LYS A 16 -5.49 2.09 -19.39
N ALA A 17 -5.97 0.87 -19.60
CA ALA A 17 -5.13 -0.26 -20.04
C ALA A 17 -4.43 0.00 -21.38
N ILE A 18 -5.16 0.50 -22.38
CA ILE A 18 -4.63 0.76 -23.71
C ILE A 18 -3.64 1.93 -23.70
N GLU A 19 -3.97 3.03 -23.02
CA GLU A 19 -3.10 4.20 -22.89
C GLU A 19 -1.78 3.82 -22.21
N THR A 20 -1.86 3.10 -21.09
CA THR A 20 -0.69 2.64 -20.33
C THR A 20 0.17 1.69 -21.15
N ALA A 21 -0.43 0.76 -21.91
CA ALA A 21 0.31 -0.15 -22.78
C ALA A 21 1.07 0.60 -23.89
N LYS A 22 0.43 1.57 -24.55
CA LYS A 22 1.08 2.43 -25.56
C LYS A 22 2.25 3.20 -24.97
N ARG A 23 2.08 3.78 -23.77
CA ARG A 23 3.16 4.47 -23.07
C ARG A 23 4.31 3.51 -22.75
N LEU A 24 4.03 2.33 -22.23
CA LEU A 24 5.07 1.33 -21.95
C LEU A 24 5.82 0.92 -23.21
N MET A 25 5.13 0.72 -24.34
CA MET A 25 5.78 0.40 -25.63
C MET A 25 6.68 1.55 -26.10
N LYS A 26 6.19 2.79 -26.02
CA LYS A 26 6.95 3.98 -26.42
C LYS A 26 8.22 4.16 -25.59
N GLU A 27 8.15 3.97 -24.28
CA GLU A 27 9.27 4.22 -23.37
C GLU A 27 10.27 3.04 -23.30
N THR A 28 9.82 1.81 -23.50
CA THR A 28 10.67 0.60 -23.37
C THR A 28 11.14 0.02 -24.70
N GLY A 29 10.50 0.39 -25.81
CA GLY A 29 10.76 -0.19 -27.13
C GLY A 29 10.22 -1.61 -27.32
N THR A 30 9.42 -2.15 -26.39
CA THR A 30 8.76 -3.45 -26.61
C THR A 30 7.74 -3.36 -27.74
N LEU A 31 7.74 -4.37 -28.60
CA LEU A 31 6.81 -4.46 -29.74
C LEU A 31 5.40 -4.91 -29.35
N GLY A 32 5.21 -5.35 -28.11
CA GLY A 32 3.90 -5.79 -27.64
C GLY A 32 3.79 -5.89 -26.12
N VAL A 33 2.55 -5.83 -25.65
CA VAL A 33 2.16 -5.98 -24.25
C VAL A 33 0.97 -6.93 -24.19
N ARG A 34 0.96 -7.81 -23.18
CA ARG A 34 -0.18 -8.69 -22.90
C ARG A 34 -1.06 -8.04 -21.82
N ILE A 35 -2.35 -7.94 -22.08
CA ILE A 35 -3.34 -7.40 -21.14
C ILE A 35 -4.19 -8.56 -20.62
N ILE A 36 -4.36 -8.63 -19.30
CA ILE A 36 -5.18 -9.63 -18.63
C ILE A 36 -6.18 -8.88 -17.75
N ASP A 37 -7.46 -9.04 -18.02
CA ASP A 37 -8.53 -8.53 -17.15
C ASP A 37 -8.62 -9.42 -15.89
N ILE A 38 -8.52 -8.80 -14.72
CA ILE A 38 -8.56 -9.49 -13.43
C ILE A 38 -9.63 -8.88 -12.55
N LYS A 39 -10.57 -9.70 -12.06
CA LYS A 39 -11.49 -9.29 -11.00
C LYS A 39 -10.75 -9.24 -9.67
N ARG A 40 -10.96 -8.16 -8.92
CA ARG A 40 -10.38 -7.98 -7.59
C ARG A 40 -11.46 -7.65 -6.58
N ILE A 41 -11.59 -8.48 -5.57
CA ILE A 41 -12.35 -8.16 -4.36
C ILE A 41 -11.43 -7.33 -3.47
N LYS A 42 -11.90 -6.17 -3.03
CA LYS A 42 -11.16 -5.28 -2.11
C LYS A 42 -11.92 -5.22 -0.80
N ALA A 43 -11.19 -5.37 0.31
CA ALA A 43 -11.71 -4.98 1.61
C ALA A 43 -12.03 -3.48 1.60
N ASN A 44 -13.08 -3.10 2.31
CA ASN A 44 -13.34 -1.70 2.65
C ASN A 44 -12.18 -1.20 3.51
N ARG A 45 -11.85 0.08 3.35
CA ARG A 45 -10.77 0.70 4.12
C ARG A 45 -11.19 2.08 4.56
N GLU A 46 -10.99 2.35 5.84
CA GLU A 46 -11.13 3.67 6.43
C GLU A 46 -9.84 4.04 7.15
N VAL A 47 -9.62 5.35 7.31
CA VAL A 47 -8.53 5.86 8.12
C VAL A 47 -9.14 6.51 9.35
N LYS A 48 -8.85 5.93 10.52
CA LYS A 48 -9.21 6.49 11.82
C LYS A 48 -8.00 7.17 12.45
N GLU A 49 -8.24 8.17 13.27
CA GLU A 49 -7.17 8.81 14.06
C GLU A 49 -7.27 8.35 15.51
N ILE A 50 -6.13 8.01 16.12
CA ILE A 50 -6.01 7.79 17.55
C ILE A 50 -5.02 8.79 18.15
N ASN A 51 -5.13 9.04 19.44
CA ASN A 51 -4.11 9.78 20.19
C ASN A 51 -3.12 8.79 20.82
N TYR A 52 -1.83 9.02 20.62
CA TYR A 52 -0.77 8.27 21.26
C TYR A 52 0.35 9.23 21.69
N MET A 53 0.62 9.30 22.99
CA MET A 53 1.60 10.23 23.57
C MET A 53 1.36 11.72 23.21
N GLY A 54 0.10 12.12 23.01
CA GLY A 54 -0.25 13.49 22.61
C GLY A 54 -0.16 13.72 21.09
N GLU A 55 0.23 12.71 20.31
CA GLU A 55 0.34 12.77 18.86
C GLU A 55 -0.83 12.04 18.19
N LYS A 56 -1.27 12.57 17.05
CA LYS A 56 -2.27 11.88 16.22
C LYS A 56 -1.60 10.81 15.37
N VAL A 57 -2.09 9.58 15.46
CA VAL A 57 -1.65 8.46 14.63
C VAL A 57 -2.80 8.01 13.76
N LYS A 58 -2.60 8.02 12.44
CA LYS A 58 -3.56 7.44 11.50
C LYS A 58 -3.52 5.92 11.58
N VAL A 59 -4.68 5.29 11.56
CA VAL A 59 -4.87 3.85 11.60
C VAL A 59 -5.70 3.44 10.41
N LYS A 60 -5.09 2.67 9.53
CA LYS A 60 -5.78 2.00 8.42
C LYS A 60 -6.56 0.82 8.99
N VAL A 61 -7.88 0.98 9.07
CA VAL A 61 -8.81 -0.11 9.39
C VAL A 61 -9.30 -0.70 8.09
N SER A 62 -9.36 -2.02 8.01
CA SER A 62 -9.89 -2.73 6.85
C SER A 62 -10.91 -3.77 7.29
N ASP A 63 -12.05 -3.79 6.61
CA ASP A 63 -13.16 -4.70 6.87
C ASP A 63 -13.63 -5.41 5.59
N ILE A 64 -14.23 -6.58 5.77
CA ILE A 64 -14.96 -7.31 4.74
C ILE A 64 -16.32 -7.63 5.34
N ASP A 65 -17.39 -7.22 4.68
CA ASP A 65 -18.78 -7.46 5.12
C ASP A 65 -19.03 -7.03 6.58
N GLY A 66 -18.45 -5.89 6.98
CA GLY A 66 -18.55 -5.36 8.35
C GLY A 66 -17.64 -6.02 9.38
N CYS A 67 -16.93 -7.10 9.01
CA CYS A 67 -15.96 -7.76 9.88
C CYS A 67 -14.57 -7.13 9.74
N ILE A 68 -14.07 -6.49 10.80
CA ILE A 68 -12.71 -5.91 10.81
C ILE A 68 -11.67 -7.03 10.70
N ILE A 69 -10.89 -7.01 9.62
CA ILE A 69 -9.83 -8.00 9.36
C ILE A 69 -8.43 -7.47 9.68
N SER A 70 -8.26 -6.15 9.79
CA SER A 70 -6.96 -5.54 10.05
C SER A 70 -7.09 -4.13 10.58
N LYS A 71 -6.28 -3.79 11.60
CA LYS A 71 -5.98 -2.41 12.02
C LYS A 71 -4.48 -2.22 12.00
N LYS A 72 -3.99 -1.25 11.22
CA LYS A 72 -2.55 -0.97 11.10
C LYS A 72 -2.29 0.52 11.27
N PRO A 73 -1.44 0.93 12.22
CA PRO A 73 -1.02 2.32 12.34
C PRO A 73 -0.15 2.72 11.15
N GLU A 74 -0.20 4.00 10.79
CA GLU A 74 0.56 4.56 9.69
C GLU A 74 2.04 4.63 10.06
N TYR A 75 2.88 3.99 9.25
CA TYR A 75 4.31 3.87 9.51
C TYR A 75 4.99 5.24 9.66
N GLU A 76 4.61 6.22 8.85
CA GLU A 76 5.23 7.54 8.87
C GLU A 76 4.94 8.30 10.17
N ASP A 77 3.72 8.18 10.71
CA ASP A 77 3.35 8.81 11.98
C ASP A 77 4.15 8.18 13.13
N LEU A 78 4.22 6.84 13.17
CA LEU A 78 5.03 6.15 14.17
C LEU A 78 6.52 6.48 14.07
N LYS A 79 7.05 6.65 12.85
CA LYS A 79 8.45 7.04 12.62
C LYS A 79 8.74 8.45 13.15
N LYS A 80 7.79 9.40 13.02
CA LYS A 80 7.91 10.74 13.60
C LYS A 80 7.94 10.68 15.12
N ILE A 81 7.05 9.89 15.73
CA ILE A 81 6.98 9.70 17.19
C ILE A 81 8.26 9.02 17.69
N ALA A 82 8.75 7.97 17.02
CA ALA A 82 10.00 7.30 17.35
C ALA A 82 11.18 8.27 17.42
N LYS A 83 11.29 9.17 16.45
CA LYS A 83 12.32 10.22 16.44
C LYS A 83 12.12 11.23 17.56
N LYS A 84 10.89 11.73 17.75
CA LYS A 84 10.57 12.75 18.75
C LYS A 84 10.87 12.30 20.18
N TYR A 85 10.53 11.05 20.51
CA TYR A 85 10.68 10.49 21.85
C TYR A 85 11.94 9.61 21.99
N ASN A 86 12.80 9.58 20.97
CA ASN A 86 14.01 8.75 20.92
C ASN A 86 13.78 7.28 21.34
N LYS A 87 12.69 6.69 20.83
CA LYS A 87 12.29 5.30 21.10
C LYS A 87 12.41 4.44 19.84
N PRO A 88 12.76 3.15 19.96
CA PRO A 88 12.73 2.25 18.81
C PRO A 88 11.34 2.17 18.18
N LEU A 89 11.29 2.27 16.85
CA LEU A 89 10.04 2.22 16.10
C LEU A 89 9.25 0.92 16.35
N LYS A 90 9.96 -0.20 16.54
CA LYS A 90 9.36 -1.50 16.83
C LYS A 90 8.57 -1.48 18.14
N ASP A 91 9.09 -0.79 19.16
CA ASP A 91 8.46 -0.71 20.47
C ASP A 91 7.21 0.15 20.40
N ILE A 92 7.31 1.32 19.76
CA ILE A 92 6.14 2.18 19.49
C ILE A 92 5.08 1.45 18.69
N TYR A 93 5.46 0.71 17.64
CA TYR A 93 4.51 -0.06 16.84
C TYR A 93 3.76 -1.08 17.71
N ASN A 94 4.46 -1.78 18.59
CA ASN A 94 3.86 -2.75 19.51
C ASN A 94 2.99 -2.09 20.58
N GLU A 95 3.42 -0.95 21.14
CA GLU A 95 2.65 -0.15 22.10
C GLU A 95 1.34 0.34 21.46
N VAL A 96 1.41 0.95 20.28
CA VAL A 96 0.24 1.42 19.54
C VAL A 96 -0.68 0.26 19.17
N LYS A 97 -0.13 -0.86 18.69
CA LYS A 97 -0.93 -2.03 18.31
C LYS A 97 -1.75 -2.60 19.47
N LYS A 98 -1.31 -2.46 20.72
CA LYS A 98 -2.08 -2.90 21.91
C LYS A 98 -3.30 -2.03 22.20
N ILE A 99 -3.34 -0.81 21.67
CA ILE A 99 -4.41 0.18 21.90
C ILE A 99 -5.45 0.12 20.76
N LEU A 100 -5.14 -0.55 19.65
CA LEU A 100 -6.02 -0.72 18.48
C LEU A 100 -7.01 -1.87 18.66
#